data_AF-I9DRN9-F1
#
_entry.id   AF-I9DRN9-F1
#
_cell.length_a   1.000
_cell.length_b   1.000
_cell.length_c   1.000
_cell.angle_alpha   90.00
_cell.angle_beta   90.00
_cell.angle_gamma   90.00
#
_symmetry.space_group_name_H-M   'P 1'
#
loop_
_entity.id
_entity.type
_entity.pdbx_description
1 polymer ?
#
loop_
_entity_poly.entity_id
_entity_poly.type
_entity_poly.pdbx_seq_one_letter_code
_entity_poly.pdbx_strand_id
1 'polypeptide(L)'
;MKAITILTLGSMLLLTGCQSGAAAEPAVLVAGGAEVRQQLNDFITSIVGGNTVTLADDVLQQSPELFIEQRMPLDSQGRPLDGRHQLPSYRFVLVKAGDSCILQHPGSGKSVRLNGARCQTVAR
;
A
#
# COMPACT_ATOMS: atom_id res chain seq x y z
N MET A 1 36.78 -64.21 -4.66
CA MET A 1 36.24 -63.20 -5.61
C MET A 1 35.10 -62.48 -4.91
N LYS A 2 35.32 -61.27 -4.40
CA LYS A 2 34.32 -60.52 -3.61
C LYS A 2 33.71 -59.44 -4.50
N ALA A 3 32.40 -59.52 -4.68
CA ALA A 3 31.61 -58.65 -5.53
C ALA A 3 31.55 -57.23 -4.97
N ILE A 4 31.75 -56.28 -5.88
CA ILE A 4 31.64 -54.84 -5.73
C ILE A 4 30.19 -54.49 -5.37
N THR A 5 30.00 -53.78 -4.26
CA THR A 5 28.71 -53.16 -3.91
C THR A 5 28.91 -51.66 -3.92
N ILE A 6 28.51 -51.02 -5.03
CA ILE A 6 28.53 -49.56 -5.22
C ILE A 6 27.35 -48.98 -4.43
N LEU A 7 27.65 -48.23 -3.37
CA LEU A 7 26.67 -47.55 -2.54
C LEU A 7 26.37 -46.19 -3.16
N THR A 8 25.27 -46.09 -3.91
CA THR A 8 24.79 -44.85 -4.53
C THR A 8 24.22 -43.91 -3.47
N LEU A 9 24.95 -42.82 -3.18
CA LEU A 9 24.49 -41.71 -2.35
C LEU A 9 23.51 -40.85 -3.16
N GLY A 10 22.20 -41.03 -2.93
CA GLY A 10 21.15 -40.20 -3.52
C GLY A 10 21.11 -38.83 -2.86
N SER A 11 21.66 -37.81 -3.52
CA SER A 11 21.58 -36.41 -3.11
C SER A 11 20.18 -35.86 -3.45
N MET A 12 19.32 -35.70 -2.46
CA MET A 12 18.00 -35.10 -2.61
C MET A 12 18.13 -33.58 -2.57
N LEU A 13 18.24 -32.95 -3.74
CA LEU A 13 18.19 -31.49 -3.85
C LEU A 13 16.75 -31.00 -3.62
N LEU A 14 16.53 -30.36 -2.47
CA LEU A 14 15.34 -29.55 -2.20
C LEU A 14 15.48 -28.24 -2.98
N LEU A 15 14.86 -28.16 -4.16
CA LEU A 15 14.69 -26.91 -4.90
C LEU A 15 13.63 -26.05 -4.18
N THR A 16 14.07 -25.09 -3.38
CA THR A 16 13.22 -24.00 -2.90
C THR A 16 12.95 -23.05 -4.07
N GLY A 17 11.72 -23.08 -4.59
CA GLY A 17 11.29 -22.14 -5.62
C GLY A 17 11.08 -20.74 -5.02
N CYS A 18 11.84 -19.75 -5.50
CA CYS A 18 11.46 -18.36 -5.33
C CYS A 18 10.20 -18.12 -6.15
N GLN A 19 9.07 -17.98 -5.46
CA GLN A 19 7.83 -17.50 -6.04
C GLN A 19 7.99 -16.01 -6.37
N SER A 20 8.41 -15.74 -7.61
CA SER A 20 8.53 -14.41 -8.18
C SER A 20 7.13 -13.79 -8.32
N GLY A 21 6.70 -13.05 -7.30
CA GLY A 21 5.53 -12.17 -7.41
C GLY A 21 5.83 -11.01 -8.35
N ALA A 22 4.81 -10.53 -9.06
CA ALA A 22 4.93 -9.33 -9.89
C ALA A 22 5.43 -8.16 -9.02
N ALA A 23 6.45 -7.44 -9.49
CA ALA A 23 6.97 -6.28 -8.78
C ALA A 23 5.87 -5.22 -8.64
N ALA A 24 5.77 -4.62 -7.46
CA ALA A 24 4.84 -3.53 -7.21
C ALA A 24 5.44 -2.21 -7.72
N GLU A 25 4.77 -1.57 -8.68
CA GLU A 25 5.24 -0.33 -9.29
C GLU A 25 4.28 0.84 -9.01
N PRO A 26 4.77 2.08 -8.81
CA PRO A 26 3.90 3.24 -8.63
C PRO A 26 2.87 3.38 -9.74
N ALA A 27 1.63 3.69 -9.37
CA ALA A 27 0.50 3.70 -10.30
C ALA A 27 -0.50 4.80 -9.99
N VAL A 28 -1.25 5.20 -11.02
CA VAL A 28 -2.40 6.13 -10.91
C VAL A 28 -3.70 5.40 -11.26
N LEU A 29 -4.80 5.83 -10.66
CA LEU A 29 -6.14 5.36 -11.01
C LEU A 29 -6.52 5.86 -12.41
N VAL A 30 -6.99 4.93 -13.24
CA VAL A 30 -7.57 5.23 -14.56
C VAL A 30 -9.09 5.42 -14.42
N ALA A 31 -9.70 4.75 -13.45
CA ALA A 31 -11.09 4.92 -13.08
C ALA A 31 -11.26 4.56 -11.59
N GLY A 32 -11.91 5.44 -10.84
CA GLY A 32 -12.29 5.24 -9.45
C GLY A 32 -13.75 5.61 -9.25
N GLY A 33 -14.62 4.61 -9.24
CA GLY A 33 -16.04 4.81 -8.89
C GLY A 33 -16.23 5.19 -7.42
N ALA A 34 -17.46 5.46 -7.02
CA ALA A 34 -17.81 5.76 -5.64
C ALA A 34 -17.37 4.64 -4.67
N GLU A 35 -17.44 3.39 -5.11
CA GLU A 35 -17.06 2.20 -4.34
C GLU A 35 -15.54 2.13 -4.10
N VAL A 36 -14.73 2.51 -5.08
CA VAL A 36 -13.26 2.56 -4.93
C VAL A 36 -12.89 3.68 -3.96
N ARG A 37 -13.56 4.82 -4.07
CA ARG A 37 -13.33 5.96 -3.18
C ARG A 37 -13.77 5.70 -1.75
N GLN A 38 -14.84 4.93 -1.56
CA GLN A 38 -15.22 4.46 -0.22
C GLN A 38 -14.13 3.57 0.38
N GLN A 39 -13.58 2.61 -0.39
CA GLN A 39 -12.47 1.77 0.07
C GLN A 39 -11.21 2.57 0.42
N LEU A 40 -10.89 3.60 -0.38
CA LEU A 40 -9.80 4.53 -0.08
C LEU A 40 -10.04 5.21 1.27
N ASN A 41 -11.24 5.75 1.48
CA ASN A 41 -11.62 6.42 2.72
C ASN A 41 -11.55 5.50 3.93
N ASP A 42 -12.13 4.31 3.85
CA ASP A 42 -12.14 3.34 4.95
C ASP A 42 -10.72 2.99 5.37
N PHE A 43 -9.84 2.73 4.39
CA PHE A 43 -8.44 2.42 4.67
C PHE A 43 -7.69 3.63 5.24
N ILE A 44 -7.81 4.81 4.63
CA ILE A 44 -7.13 6.02 5.09
C ILE A 44 -7.57 6.36 6.52
N THR A 45 -8.87 6.34 6.82
CA THR A 45 -9.39 6.59 8.17
C THR A 45 -8.90 5.55 9.17
N SER A 46 -8.73 4.28 8.77
CA SER A 46 -8.13 3.25 9.65
C SER A 46 -6.66 3.51 10.00
N ILE A 47 -5.95 4.32 9.22
CA ILE A 47 -4.54 4.69 9.43
C ILE A 47 -4.43 6.02 10.18
N VAL A 48 -5.17 7.04 9.73
CA VAL A 48 -5.12 8.40 10.28
C VAL A 48 -5.80 8.45 11.65
N GLY A 49 -6.86 7.66 11.85
CA GLY A 49 -7.72 7.74 13.02
C GLY A 49 -8.66 8.96 12.98
N GLY A 50 -9.74 8.89 13.75
CA GLY A 50 -10.72 9.98 13.83
C GLY A 50 -11.78 9.92 12.71
N ASN A 51 -12.09 11.08 12.13
CA ASN A 51 -13.20 11.23 11.18
C ASN A 51 -12.82 10.81 9.76
N THR A 52 -13.83 10.57 8.93
CA THR A 52 -13.70 10.38 7.49
C THR A 52 -12.96 11.54 6.84
N VAL A 53 -12.05 11.21 5.91
CA VAL A 53 -11.30 12.20 5.13
C VAL A 53 -12.15 12.59 3.90
N THR A 54 -12.12 13.86 3.52
CA THR A 54 -12.74 14.27 2.25
C THR A 54 -11.76 14.04 1.11
N LEU A 55 -12.08 13.13 0.20
CA LEU A 55 -11.27 12.84 -0.99
C LEU A 55 -11.90 13.46 -2.23
N ALA A 56 -11.08 14.08 -3.07
CA ALA A 56 -11.50 14.59 -4.37
C ALA A 56 -12.00 13.47 -5.30
N ASP A 57 -12.83 13.81 -6.28
CA ASP A 57 -13.33 12.86 -7.30
C ASP A 57 -12.19 12.22 -8.11
N ASP A 58 -11.10 12.97 -8.30
CA ASP A 58 -9.92 12.59 -9.09
C ASP A 58 -8.73 12.12 -8.24
N VAL A 59 -8.97 11.76 -6.97
CA VAL A 59 -7.94 11.29 -6.05
C VAL A 59 -7.12 10.16 -6.67
N LEU A 60 -5.78 10.27 -6.58
CA LEU A 60 -4.81 9.32 -7.14
C LEU A 60 -4.89 9.09 -8.67
N GLN A 61 -5.59 9.94 -9.43
CA GLN A 61 -5.63 9.83 -10.90
C GLN A 61 -4.44 10.54 -11.59
N GLN A 62 -3.83 11.51 -10.91
CA GLN A 62 -2.71 12.30 -11.45
C GLN A 62 -1.36 11.98 -10.80
N SER A 63 -1.38 11.56 -9.53
CA SER A 63 -0.20 11.26 -8.73
C SER A 63 -0.36 9.88 -8.09
N PRO A 64 0.70 9.06 -8.05
CA PRO A 64 0.68 7.80 -7.30
C PRO A 64 0.71 8.02 -5.78
N GLU A 65 1.00 9.24 -5.33
CA GLU A 65 1.10 9.59 -3.92
C GLU A 65 -0.04 10.50 -3.48
N LEU A 66 -0.56 10.21 -2.29
CA LEU A 66 -1.54 11.02 -1.59
C LEU A 66 -0.99 11.38 -0.21
N PHE A 67 -0.98 12.67 0.10
CA PHE A 67 -0.57 13.20 1.39
C PHE A 67 -1.79 13.69 2.15
N ILE A 68 -1.98 13.22 3.37
CA ILE A 68 -3.03 13.69 4.28
C ILE A 68 -2.38 14.40 5.45
N GLU A 69 -2.73 15.67 5.65
CA GLU A 69 -2.25 16.45 6.78
C GLU A 69 -2.88 15.97 8.09
N GLN A 70 -2.11 16.02 9.18
CA GLN A 70 -2.66 15.72 10.50
C GLN A 70 -3.47 16.92 11.00
N ARG A 71 -4.59 16.65 11.66
CA ARG A 71 -5.31 17.70 12.37
C ARG A 71 -4.45 18.24 13.52
N MET A 72 -4.45 19.56 13.67
CA MET A 72 -3.87 20.23 14.83
C MET A 72 -4.60 19.75 16.10
N PRO A 73 -3.89 19.27 17.12
CA PRO A 73 -4.48 18.98 18.41
C PRO A 73 -5.13 20.23 19.00
N LEU A 74 -6.29 20.06 19.63
CA LEU A 74 -7.03 21.13 20.29
C LEU A 74 -6.95 20.97 21.81
N ASP A 75 -6.95 22.08 22.54
CA ASP A 75 -7.11 22.10 24.00
C ASP A 75 -8.57 21.80 24.41
N SER A 76 -8.83 21.76 25.72
CA SER A 76 -10.17 21.54 26.27
C SER A 76 -11.18 22.65 25.94
N GLN A 77 -10.74 23.78 25.41
CA GLN A 77 -11.56 24.91 24.97
C GLN A 77 -11.72 24.93 23.44
N GLY A 78 -11.21 23.91 22.73
CA GLY A 78 -11.28 23.80 21.27
C GLY A 78 -10.30 24.70 20.53
N ARG A 79 -9.30 25.27 21.20
CA ARG A 79 -8.27 26.10 20.59
C ARG A 79 -7.10 25.24 20.14
N PRO A 80 -6.46 25.52 18.99
CA PRO A 80 -5.18 24.91 18.63
C PRO A 80 -4.21 24.95 19.81
N LEU A 81 -3.56 23.83 20.11
CA LEU A 81 -2.42 23.86 21.02
C LEU A 81 -1.33 24.75 20.39
N ASP A 82 -0.87 25.75 21.15
CA ASP A 82 0.18 26.67 20.70
C ASP A 82 1.57 26.03 20.91
N GLY A 83 2.39 26.03 19.85
CA GLY A 83 3.74 25.48 19.88
C GLY A 83 4.34 25.28 18.50
N ARG A 84 5.60 24.80 18.44
CA ARG A 84 6.20 24.32 17.19
C ARG A 84 5.59 22.97 16.84
N HIS A 85 4.51 22.99 16.07
CA HIS A 85 3.84 21.80 15.59
C HIS A 85 4.10 21.64 14.09
N GLN A 86 5.10 20.82 13.76
CA GLN A 86 5.30 20.32 12.41
C GLN A 86 4.98 18.83 12.43
N LEU A 87 3.68 18.53 12.34
CA LEU A 87 3.21 17.15 12.30
C LEU A 87 3.49 16.59 10.90
N PRO A 88 4.17 15.43 10.78
CA PRO A 88 4.43 14.83 9.48
C PRO A 88 3.11 14.42 8.82
N SER A 89 2.95 14.69 7.54
CA SER A 89 1.80 14.21 6.79
C SER A 89 1.81 12.68 6.67
N TYR A 90 0.62 12.08 6.63
CA TYR A 90 0.48 10.68 6.26
C TYR A 90 0.71 10.54 4.76
N ARG A 91 1.64 9.67 4.37
CA ARG A 91 1.93 9.39 2.96
C ARG A 91 1.33 8.05 2.56
N PHE A 92 0.47 8.07 1.56
CA PHE A 92 -0.08 6.90 0.92
C PHE A 92 0.47 6.77 -0.50
N VAL A 93 0.70 5.54 -0.94
CA VAL A 93 1.22 5.24 -2.28
C VAL A 93 0.35 4.20 -2.93
N LEU A 94 -0.18 4.53 -4.11
CA LEU A 94 -0.85 3.59 -4.98
C LEU A 94 0.18 2.87 -5.83
N VAL A 95 0.13 1.54 -5.80
CA VAL A 95 0.97 0.68 -6.63
C VAL A 95 0.13 -0.31 -7.42
N LYS A 96 0.64 -0.69 -8.59
CA LYS A 96 0.13 -1.80 -9.38
C LYS A 96 1.00 -3.03 -9.15
N ALA A 97 0.38 -4.13 -8.78
CA ALA A 97 1.03 -5.45 -8.65
C ALA A 97 0.23 -6.47 -9.48
N GLY A 98 0.75 -6.80 -10.67
CA GLY A 98 -0.03 -7.48 -11.71
C GLY A 98 -1.27 -6.66 -12.08
N ASP A 99 -2.45 -7.27 -12.02
CA ASP A 99 -3.73 -6.58 -12.29
C ASP A 99 -4.30 -5.85 -11.07
N SER A 100 -3.62 -5.91 -9.94
CA SER A 100 -4.11 -5.42 -8.65
C SER A 100 -3.69 -3.98 -8.42
N CYS A 101 -4.64 -3.15 -7.98
CA CYS A 101 -4.35 -1.81 -7.45
C CYS A 101 -4.31 -1.89 -5.94
N ILE A 102 -3.18 -1.51 -5.35
CA ILE A 102 -2.93 -1.65 -3.91
C ILE A 102 -2.55 -0.27 -3.37
N LEU A 103 -3.32 0.21 -2.39
CA LEU A 103 -2.96 1.39 -1.62
C LEU A 103 -2.11 0.96 -0.43
N GLN A 104 -0.95 1.59 -0.28
CA GLN A 104 0.00 1.31 0.78
C GLN A 104 0.15 2.54 1.68
N HIS A 105 0.34 2.30 2.98
CA HIS A 105 0.85 3.30 3.92
C HIS A 105 2.23 2.86 4.41
N PRO A 106 3.32 3.29 3.72
CA PRO A 106 4.68 2.79 3.97
C PRO A 106 5.13 2.93 5.42
N GLY A 107 4.75 4.02 6.09
CA GLY A 107 5.14 4.27 7.49
C GLY A 107 4.63 3.21 8.48
N SER A 108 3.57 2.47 8.14
CA SER A 108 3.02 1.39 8.97
C SER A 108 3.19 -0.02 8.38
N GLY A 109 3.63 -0.13 7.13
CA GLY A 109 3.64 -1.40 6.38
C GLY A 109 2.25 -1.95 6.00
N LYS A 110 1.16 -1.28 6.40
CA LYS A 110 -0.21 -1.70 6.03
C LYS A 110 -0.51 -1.40 4.56
N SER A 111 -1.33 -2.25 3.96
CA SER A 111 -1.82 -2.08 2.60
C SER A 111 -3.23 -2.64 2.43
N VAL A 112 -3.92 -2.19 1.39
CA VAL A 112 -5.24 -2.70 1.01
C VAL A 112 -5.32 -2.84 -0.51
N ARG A 113 -5.93 -3.93 -0.98
CA ARG A 113 -6.31 -4.09 -2.38
C ARG A 113 -7.60 -3.31 -2.63
N LEU A 114 -7.61 -2.46 -3.66
CA LEU A 114 -8.79 -1.73 -4.09
C LEU A 114 -9.58 -2.58 -5.09
N ASN A 115 -10.68 -3.17 -4.63
CA ASN A 115 -11.53 -4.02 -5.45
C ASN A 115 -12.31 -3.17 -6.47
N GLY A 116 -12.35 -3.64 -7.72
CA GLY A 116 -12.99 -2.92 -8.83
C GLY A 116 -12.19 -1.72 -9.37
N ALA A 117 -11.04 -1.39 -8.77
CA ALA A 117 -10.19 -0.32 -9.26
C ALA A 117 -9.40 -0.75 -10.50
N ARG A 118 -9.18 0.20 -11.41
CA ARG A 118 -8.23 0.07 -12.52
C ARG A 118 -7.15 1.13 -12.37
N CYS A 119 -5.90 0.69 -12.43
CA CYS A 119 -4.73 1.55 -12.33
C CYS A 119 -3.69 1.16 -13.38
N GLN A 120 -2.89 2.15 -13.76
CA GLN A 120 -1.78 2.01 -14.69
C GLN A 120 -0.50 2.50 -14.03
N THR A 121 0.63 1.90 -14.38
CA THR A 121 1.92 2.36 -13.87
C THR A 121 2.23 3.74 -14.42
N VAL A 122 2.91 4.55 -13.61
CA VAL A 122 3.49 5.80 -14.10
C VAL A 122 4.91 5.51 -14.54
N ALA A 123 5.25 5.90 -15.77
CA ALA A 123 6.64 5.88 -16.21
C ALA A 123 7.44 6.84 -15.32
N ARG A 124 8.59 6.37 -14.83
CA ARG A 124 9.45 7.12 -13.91
C ARG A 124 10.30 8.15 -14.63
#